data_AF-A0A7X7J0J1-F1
#
_entry.id   AF-A0A7X7J0J1-F1
#
_cell.length_a   1.000
_cell.length_b   1.000
_cell.length_c   1.000
_cell.angle_alpha   90.00
_cell.angle_beta   90.00
_cell.angle_gamma   90.00
#
_symmetry.space_group_name_H-M   'P 1'
#
loop_
_entity.id
_entity.type
_entity.pdbx_description
1 polymer ?
#
loop_
_entity_poly.entity_id
_entity_poly.type
_entity_poly.pdbx_seq_one_letter_code
_entity_poly.pdbx_strand_id
1 'polypeptide(L)'
;MRHTFTICGWGALLIIFTMPGAICNPDNNGTDNGGGDDNGGNGGNGPTGLVEVPDPLSGDNPVYQLATTGVPAAGASVTDAAFGIAQTRVVQTEGLRHEYSRIDPFNSDNSLILLLHTSAGEWRIYRTDSLPYDQGGNLIRTLDVAEPRWDPSDANLIWGLRDFQIVTINVQTGVETVVKDFTQDSTIAPIL
;
A
#
# COMPACT_ATOMS: atom_id res chain seq x y z
N MET A 1 39.63 -29.50 -26.30
CA MET A 1 38.67 -28.92 -27.26
C MET A 1 38.02 -27.73 -26.59
N ARG A 2 38.24 -26.54 -27.15
CA ARG A 2 37.72 -25.27 -26.63
C ARG A 2 36.33 -25.07 -27.20
N HIS A 3 35.33 -24.89 -26.35
CA HIS A 3 34.03 -24.37 -26.77
C HIS A 3 34.00 -22.87 -26.47
N THR A 4 33.84 -22.11 -27.55
CA THR A 4 33.57 -20.68 -27.60
C THR A 4 32.16 -20.50 -28.17
N PHE A 5 31.57 -19.33 -27.91
CA PHE A 5 30.37 -18.71 -28.52
C PHE A 5 29.03 -19.03 -27.82
N THR A 6 28.09 -18.09 -27.58
CA THR A 6 27.93 -16.66 -27.96
C THR A 6 27.02 -15.99 -26.92
N ILE A 7 27.33 -14.76 -26.50
CA ILE A 7 26.42 -13.87 -25.77
C ILE A 7 25.53 -13.16 -26.79
N CYS A 8 24.21 -13.32 -26.70
CA CYS A 8 23.25 -12.69 -27.60
C CYS A 8 22.57 -11.50 -26.91
N GLY A 9 22.93 -10.30 -27.36
CA GLY A 9 22.08 -9.12 -27.56
C GLY A 9 21.10 -8.69 -26.48
N TRP A 10 21.50 -7.68 -25.71
CA TRP A 10 20.60 -6.76 -25.02
C TRP A 10 19.84 -5.92 -26.05
N GLY A 11 18.51 -6.09 -26.11
CA GLY A 11 17.60 -5.17 -26.80
C GLY A 11 16.96 -4.24 -25.78
N ALA A 12 17.48 -3.02 -25.64
CA ALA A 12 16.82 -1.96 -24.89
C ALA A 12 15.59 -1.48 -25.65
N LEU A 13 14.40 -1.80 -25.15
CA LEU A 13 13.14 -1.23 -25.62
C LEU A 13 12.87 0.06 -24.83
N LEU A 14 13.18 1.20 -25.44
CA LEU A 14 12.81 2.52 -24.94
C LEU A 14 11.34 2.77 -25.28
N ILE A 15 10.43 2.59 -24.32
CA ILE A 15 9.04 3.04 -24.45
C ILE A 15 8.96 4.47 -23.90
N ILE A 16 8.82 5.42 -24.81
CA ILE A 16 8.50 6.81 -24.48
C ILE A 16 6.99 6.88 -24.21
N PHE A 17 6.61 7.02 -22.94
CA PHE A 17 5.25 7.43 -22.58
C PHE A 17 5.17 8.95 -22.63
N THR A 18 4.57 9.50 -23.68
CA THR A 18 4.08 10.88 -23.69
C THR A 18 2.76 10.91 -22.90
N MET A 19 2.78 11.43 -21.67
CA MET A 19 1.56 11.83 -21.00
C MET A 19 1.10 13.16 -21.62
N PRO A 20 -0.12 13.28 -22.16
CA PRO A 20 -0.67 14.59 -22.48
C PRO A 20 -0.79 15.39 -21.19
N GLY A 21 -0.03 16.48 -21.10
CA GLY A 21 -0.04 17.40 -19.99
C GLY A 21 -1.44 17.96 -19.76
N ALA A 22 -1.91 17.87 -18.52
CA ALA A 22 -2.93 18.76 -18.03
C ALA A 22 -2.33 20.17 -18.00
N ILE A 23 -2.67 20.97 -19.01
CA ILE A 23 -2.40 22.40 -19.04
C ILE A 23 -3.31 23.00 -17.96
N CYS A 24 -2.74 23.34 -16.80
CA CYS A 24 -3.36 24.25 -15.87
C CYS A 24 -3.39 25.61 -16.56
N ASN A 25 -4.57 26.05 -17.01
CA ASN A 25 -4.78 27.40 -17.52
C ASN A 25 -5.05 28.33 -16.33
N PRO A 26 -4.14 29.25 -15.93
CA PRO A 26 -4.37 30.17 -14.84
C PRO A 26 -4.84 31.51 -15.40
N ASP A 27 -5.96 31.50 -16.12
CA ASP A 27 -6.65 32.74 -16.52
C ASP A 27 -8.06 32.71 -15.95
N ASN A 28 -8.23 33.28 -14.75
CA ASN A 28 -9.50 33.90 -14.41
C ASN A 28 -9.29 35.10 -13.48
N ASN A 29 -8.89 36.20 -14.11
CA ASN A 29 -9.10 37.54 -13.60
C ASN A 29 -10.54 37.95 -13.93
N GLY A 30 -11.42 38.08 -12.93
CA GLY A 30 -12.82 38.41 -13.18
C GLY A 30 -13.67 38.61 -11.93
N THR A 31 -13.49 39.77 -11.29
CA THR A 31 -14.53 40.64 -10.70
C THR A 31 -15.75 40.04 -10.01
N ASP A 32 -15.87 40.39 -8.72
CA ASP A 32 -17.13 40.48 -7.96
C ASP A 32 -18.26 41.12 -8.75
N ASN A 33 -19.47 40.56 -8.64
CA ASN A 33 -20.69 41.32 -8.44
C ASN A 33 -21.81 40.44 -7.88
N GLY A 34 -22.46 40.93 -6.84
CA GLY A 34 -23.52 40.25 -6.12
C GLY A 34 -24.82 40.08 -6.91
N GLY A 35 -25.65 39.20 -6.38
CA GLY A 35 -27.00 38.94 -6.83
C GLY A 35 -27.53 37.74 -6.06
N GLY A 36 -28.24 38.00 -4.97
CA GLY A 36 -28.91 36.95 -4.21
C GLY A 36 -30.03 36.34 -5.04
N ASP A 37 -30.20 35.03 -4.87
CA ASP A 37 -31.46 34.36 -5.09
C ASP A 37 -31.62 33.32 -3.99
N ASP A 38 -32.50 33.65 -3.04
CA ASP A 38 -33.12 32.70 -2.14
C ASP A 38 -33.86 31.65 -2.97
N ASN A 39 -33.45 30.39 -2.88
CA ASN A 39 -34.32 29.29 -3.28
C ASN A 39 -34.33 28.22 -2.19
N GLY A 40 -35.39 28.29 -1.39
CA GLY A 40 -35.74 27.29 -0.38
C GLY A 40 -36.04 25.96 -1.06
N GLY A 41 -35.01 25.13 -1.20
CA GLY A 41 -35.13 23.72 -1.50
C GLY A 41 -34.84 22.92 -0.25
N ASN A 42 -35.89 22.50 0.47
CA ASN A 42 -35.82 21.48 1.50
C ASN A 42 -35.54 20.12 0.82
N GLY A 43 -34.29 19.91 0.41
CA GLY A 43 -33.78 18.69 -0.17
C GLY A 43 -32.84 18.02 0.81
N GLY A 44 -33.24 16.87 1.35
CA GLY A 44 -32.29 16.00 2.02
C GLY A 44 -31.18 15.52 1.06
N ASN A 45 -30.16 14.89 1.65
CA ASN A 45 -29.10 14.07 1.05
C ASN A 45 -27.72 14.72 0.80
N GLY A 46 -26.72 14.14 1.47
CA GLY A 46 -25.30 14.17 1.12
C GLY A 46 -24.47 15.21 1.87
N PRO A 47 -23.21 14.88 2.27
CA PRO A 47 -22.30 15.86 2.84
C PRO A 47 -22.10 17.00 1.83
N THR A 48 -22.37 18.21 2.30
CA THR A 48 -22.41 19.46 1.54
C THR A 48 -21.02 19.85 1.05
N GLY A 49 -20.66 19.44 -0.17
CA GLY A 49 -19.49 19.95 -0.91
C GLY A 49 -18.14 19.78 -0.22
N LEU A 50 -17.06 20.10 -0.94
CA LEU A 50 -15.75 20.28 -0.29
C LEU A 50 -15.79 21.63 0.45
N VAL A 51 -15.49 21.62 1.75
CA VAL A 51 -15.34 22.85 2.54
C VAL A 51 -13.91 23.35 2.36
N GLU A 52 -13.76 24.58 1.89
CA GLU A 52 -12.45 25.23 1.83
C GLU A 52 -11.87 25.37 3.24
N VAL A 53 -10.62 24.96 3.42
CA VAL A 53 -9.88 25.11 4.67
C VAL A 53 -9.17 26.47 4.60
N PRO A 54 -9.63 27.51 5.33
CA PRO A 54 -9.15 28.88 5.11
C PRO A 54 -7.67 29.09 5.50
N ASP A 55 -7.18 28.30 6.46
CA ASP A 55 -5.78 28.29 6.88
C ASP A 55 -5.34 26.86 7.20
N PRO A 56 -4.75 26.11 6.25
CA PRO A 56 -4.39 24.72 6.44
C PRO A 56 -3.37 24.46 7.55
N LEU A 57 -2.69 25.51 8.04
CA LEU A 57 -1.74 25.41 9.15
C LEU A 57 -2.36 25.78 10.51
N SER A 58 -3.61 26.25 10.54
CA SER A 58 -4.31 26.57 11.77
C SER A 58 -4.66 25.31 12.57
N GLY A 59 -4.65 25.42 13.90
CA GLY A 59 -5.21 24.39 14.79
C GLY A 59 -6.74 24.35 14.77
N ASP A 60 -7.39 25.39 14.25
CA ASP A 60 -8.86 25.56 14.23
C ASP A 60 -9.48 25.11 12.90
N ASN A 61 -8.86 24.15 12.22
CA ASN A 61 -9.39 23.59 10.98
C ASN A 61 -10.72 22.86 11.21
N PRO A 62 -11.67 22.90 10.26
CA PRO A 62 -12.88 22.11 10.32
C PRO A 62 -12.56 20.63 10.55
N VAL A 63 -13.11 20.04 11.60
CA VAL A 63 -12.92 18.62 11.92
C VAL A 63 -14.13 17.82 11.48
N TYR A 64 -13.90 16.79 10.68
CA TYR A 64 -14.93 15.80 10.39
C TYR A 64 -15.21 14.96 11.64
N GLN A 65 -16.46 15.04 12.14
CA GLN A 65 -16.87 14.32 13.35
C GLN A 65 -17.07 12.84 13.03
N LEU A 66 -16.22 11.97 13.61
CA LEU A 66 -16.35 10.53 13.45
C LEU A 66 -17.61 10.03 14.16
N ALA A 67 -18.49 9.35 13.43
CA ALA A 67 -19.62 8.66 14.03
C ALA A 67 -19.12 7.46 14.83
N THR A 68 -19.60 7.32 16.08
CA THR A 68 -19.30 6.11 16.86
C THR A 68 -20.00 4.92 16.23
N THR A 69 -19.24 3.87 15.96
CA THR A 69 -19.73 2.59 15.40
C THR A 69 -19.03 1.45 16.12
N GLY A 70 -19.77 0.36 16.35
CA GLY A 70 -19.20 -0.87 16.90
C GLY A 70 -18.20 -1.49 15.92
N VAL A 71 -17.22 -2.24 16.44
CA VAL A 71 -16.27 -2.96 15.59
C VAL A 71 -17.03 -3.99 14.76
N PRO A 72 -16.95 -3.98 13.42
CA PRO A 72 -17.61 -4.97 12.58
C PRO A 72 -17.09 -6.39 12.88
N ALA A 73 -17.94 -7.40 12.72
CA ALA A 73 -17.45 -8.79 12.72
C ALA A 73 -16.43 -8.99 11.58
N ALA A 74 -15.51 -9.94 11.74
CA ALA A 74 -14.55 -10.27 10.68
C ALA A 74 -15.30 -10.74 9.41
N GLY A 75 -14.90 -10.22 8.25
CA GLY A 75 -15.57 -10.42 6.96
C GLY A 75 -16.85 -9.60 6.77
N ALA A 76 -17.36 -8.91 7.80
CA ALA A 76 -18.55 -8.09 7.66
C ALA A 76 -18.25 -6.75 6.99
N SER A 77 -19.21 -6.28 6.20
CA SER A 77 -19.20 -4.94 5.62
C SER A 77 -20.10 -4.00 6.41
N VAL A 78 -19.66 -2.75 6.58
CA VAL A 78 -20.46 -1.65 7.13
C VAL A 78 -20.43 -0.50 6.12
N THR A 79 -21.59 0.07 5.83
CA THR A 79 -21.70 1.27 5.01
C THR A 79 -21.46 2.49 5.88
N ASP A 80 -20.46 3.29 5.53
CA ASP A 80 -20.27 4.61 6.09
C ASP A 80 -21.49 5.48 5.76
N ALA A 81 -22.27 5.86 6.77
CA ALA A 81 -23.52 6.57 6.57
C ALA A 81 -23.34 7.99 5.99
N ALA A 82 -22.16 8.60 6.20
CA ALA A 82 -21.90 9.94 5.72
C ALA A 82 -21.40 9.95 4.27
N PHE A 83 -20.57 8.98 3.90
CA PHE A 83 -19.99 8.92 2.56
C PHE A 83 -20.68 7.93 1.63
N GLY A 84 -21.54 7.06 2.17
CA GLY A 84 -22.19 6.00 1.41
C GLY A 84 -21.23 4.90 0.94
N ILE A 85 -20.02 4.83 1.51
CA ILE A 85 -18.96 3.90 1.10
C ILE A 85 -19.01 2.65 1.96
N ALA A 86 -19.07 1.48 1.34
CA ALA A 86 -18.97 0.21 2.04
C ALA A 86 -17.51 -0.08 2.43
N GLN A 87 -17.29 -0.42 3.70
CA GLN A 87 -16.00 -0.83 4.25
C GLN A 87 -16.11 -2.26 4.78
N THR A 88 -15.13 -3.12 4.52
CA THR A 88 -15.15 -4.51 4.97
C THR A 88 -13.99 -4.77 5.91
N ARG A 89 -14.26 -5.39 7.07
CA ARG A 89 -13.21 -5.84 7.98
C ARG A 89 -12.59 -7.12 7.42
N VAL A 90 -11.38 -7.05 6.88
CA VAL A 90 -10.75 -8.19 6.21
C VAL A 90 -9.91 -9.11 7.11
N VAL A 91 -9.70 -8.74 8.38
CA VAL A 91 -8.95 -9.54 9.36
C VAL A 91 -9.72 -9.73 10.66
N GLN A 92 -9.56 -10.87 11.32
CA GLN A 92 -10.11 -11.14 12.66
C GLN A 92 -9.18 -10.65 13.77
N THR A 93 -7.87 -10.77 13.61
CA THR A 93 -6.87 -10.44 14.63
C THR A 93 -6.73 -8.93 14.75
N GLU A 94 -6.91 -8.40 15.96
CA GLU A 94 -6.67 -6.98 16.24
C GLU A 94 -5.18 -6.66 16.15
N GLY A 95 -4.83 -5.46 15.67
CA GLY A 95 -3.44 -5.03 15.54
C GLY A 95 -2.67 -5.66 14.37
N LEU A 96 -3.32 -6.49 13.55
CA LEU A 96 -2.79 -6.94 12.26
C LEU A 96 -3.05 -5.86 11.20
N ARG A 97 -1.98 -5.33 10.59
CA ARG A 97 -2.07 -4.21 9.64
C ARG A 97 -1.04 -4.30 8.54
N HIS A 98 -1.29 -3.66 7.41
CA HIS A 98 -0.25 -3.42 6.41
C HIS A 98 0.75 -2.36 6.92
N GLU A 99 1.91 -2.29 6.26
CA GLU A 99 2.87 -1.20 6.50
C GLU A 99 2.36 0.15 5.96
N TYR A 100 3.07 1.22 6.29
CA TYR A 100 2.80 2.59 5.86
C TYR A 100 2.37 2.71 4.38
N SER A 101 1.46 3.65 4.10
CA SER A 101 0.70 3.79 2.84
C SER A 101 1.50 3.94 1.53
N ARG A 102 2.82 4.06 1.59
CA ARG A 102 3.70 4.11 0.41
C ARG A 102 4.13 2.72 -0.08
N ILE A 103 3.78 1.66 0.64
CA ILE A 103 4.21 0.28 0.34
C ILE A 103 2.96 -0.53 0.03
N ASP A 104 2.97 -1.25 -1.08
CA ASP A 104 1.89 -2.15 -1.45
C ASP A 104 1.94 -3.41 -0.58
N PRO A 105 0.91 -3.72 0.21
CA PRO A 105 0.86 -4.97 0.97
C PRO A 105 0.55 -6.19 0.10
N PHE A 106 0.04 -6.02 -1.11
CA PHE A 106 -0.28 -7.11 -2.01
C PHE A 106 0.89 -7.47 -2.91
N ASN A 107 1.00 -8.76 -3.25
CA ASN A 107 1.93 -9.19 -4.29
C ASN A 107 1.41 -8.83 -5.69
N SER A 108 2.23 -9.04 -6.73
CA SER A 108 1.96 -8.55 -8.09
C SER A 108 0.67 -9.07 -8.76
N ASP A 109 0.09 -10.17 -8.27
CA ASP A 109 -1.18 -10.73 -8.75
C ASP A 109 -2.33 -10.64 -7.72
N ASN A 110 -2.10 -9.96 -6.60
CA ASN A 110 -3.03 -9.81 -5.46
C ASN A 110 -3.47 -11.11 -4.78
N SER A 111 -2.82 -12.26 -5.05
CA SER A 111 -3.15 -13.53 -4.42
C SER A 111 -2.69 -13.64 -2.96
N LEU A 112 -1.73 -12.80 -2.56
CA LEU A 112 -1.13 -12.77 -1.24
C LEU A 112 -1.11 -11.35 -0.66
N ILE A 113 -1.21 -11.26 0.66
CA ILE A 113 -1.07 -10.01 1.42
C ILE A 113 -0.03 -10.16 2.53
N LEU A 114 0.86 -9.18 2.64
CA LEU A 114 1.85 -9.03 3.71
C LEU A 114 1.29 -8.13 4.82
N LEU A 115 1.27 -8.64 6.05
CA LEU A 115 0.75 -7.94 7.22
C LEU A 115 1.74 -8.01 8.39
N LEU A 116 1.84 -6.92 9.14
CA LEU A 116 2.57 -6.80 10.40
C LEU A 116 1.63 -7.13 11.56
N HIS A 117 1.98 -8.14 12.33
CA HIS A 117 1.34 -8.46 13.60
C HIS A 117 2.04 -7.68 14.71
N THR A 118 1.51 -6.49 15.00
CA THR A 118 2.20 -5.48 15.84
C THR A 118 2.53 -5.93 17.26
N SER A 119 1.69 -6.77 17.87
CA SER A 119 1.91 -7.30 19.23
C SER A 119 3.03 -8.34 19.31
N ALA A 120 3.23 -9.12 18.24
CA ALA A 120 4.31 -10.11 18.17
C ALA A 120 5.58 -9.57 17.50
N GLY A 121 5.49 -8.44 16.78
CA GLY A 121 6.60 -7.93 15.96
C GLY A 121 6.91 -8.80 14.74
N GLU A 122 5.92 -9.53 14.23
CA GLU A 122 6.10 -10.52 13.16
C GLU A 122 5.49 -10.06 11.85
N TRP A 123 6.16 -10.35 10.75
CA TRP A 123 5.60 -10.25 9.40
C TRP A 123 4.94 -11.57 9.01
N ARG A 124 3.71 -11.49 8.50
CA ARG A 124 2.93 -12.67 8.11
C ARG A 124 2.33 -12.48 6.72
N ILE A 125 2.38 -13.53 5.92
CA ILE A 125 1.81 -13.59 4.57
C ILE A 125 0.56 -14.46 4.61
N TYR A 126 -0.55 -13.93 4.11
CA TYR A 126 -1.82 -14.64 4.01
C TYR A 126 -2.33 -14.71 2.57
N ARG A 127 -3.10 -15.75 2.25
CA ARG A 127 -3.92 -15.79 1.03
C ARG A 127 -5.07 -14.78 1.10
N THR A 128 -5.46 -14.26 -0.05
CA THR A 128 -6.55 -13.28 -0.21
C THR A 128 -7.83 -13.88 -0.81
N ASP A 129 -7.86 -15.20 -1.03
CA ASP A 129 -8.96 -15.93 -1.68
C ASP A 129 -10.21 -16.10 -0.80
N SER A 130 -10.12 -15.77 0.49
CA SER A 130 -11.20 -15.94 1.46
C SER A 130 -11.11 -14.91 2.58
N LEU A 131 -12.26 -14.58 3.17
CA LEU A 131 -12.37 -13.63 4.28
C LEU A 131 -12.79 -14.32 5.58
N PRO A 132 -12.22 -13.93 6.74
CA PRO A 132 -11.05 -13.05 6.89
C PRO A 132 -9.75 -13.65 6.35
N TYR A 133 -8.80 -12.81 5.94
CA TYR A 133 -7.51 -13.24 5.39
C TYR A 133 -6.67 -14.02 6.39
N ASP A 134 -6.72 -13.65 7.67
CA ASP A 134 -5.87 -14.19 8.73
C ASP A 134 -6.46 -15.44 9.43
N GLN A 135 -7.18 -16.26 8.66
CA GLN A 135 -7.52 -17.62 9.07
C GLN A 135 -6.28 -18.52 9.05
N GLY A 136 -6.25 -19.52 9.93
CA GLY A 136 -5.12 -20.45 10.02
C GLY A 136 -4.81 -21.18 8.69
N GLY A 137 -5.83 -21.50 7.89
CA GLY A 137 -5.66 -22.12 6.57
C GLY A 137 -5.06 -21.21 5.49
N ASN A 138 -5.09 -19.90 5.72
CA ASN A 138 -4.59 -18.90 4.77
C ASN A 138 -3.17 -18.44 5.07
N LEU A 139 -2.63 -18.72 6.27
CA LEU A 139 -1.26 -18.38 6.61
C LEU A 139 -0.29 -19.16 5.72
N ILE A 140 0.44 -18.44 4.88
CA ILE A 140 1.50 -18.99 4.04
C ILE A 140 2.80 -19.06 4.81
N ARG A 141 3.16 -17.96 5.50
CA ARG A 141 4.48 -17.84 6.13
C ARG A 141 4.51 -16.74 7.18
N THR A 142 5.29 -16.97 8.23
CA THR A 142 5.83 -15.92 9.09
C THR A 142 7.27 -15.67 8.68
N LEU A 143 7.65 -14.40 8.48
CA LEU A 143 8.98 -14.02 8.00
C LEU A 143 9.83 -13.51 9.14
N ASP A 144 11.09 -13.95 9.15
CA ASP A 144 12.16 -13.45 10.03
C ASP A 144 13.14 -12.61 9.21
N VAL A 145 12.66 -11.47 8.72
CA VAL A 145 13.44 -10.44 8.02
C VAL A 145 12.91 -9.07 8.40
N ALA A 146 13.79 -8.07 8.37
CA ALA A 146 13.41 -6.68 8.45
C ALA A 146 12.96 -6.17 7.07
N GLU A 147 12.01 -5.24 7.10
CA GLU A 147 11.51 -4.50 5.92
C GLU A 147 11.17 -5.37 4.69
N PRO A 148 10.31 -6.41 4.82
CA PRO A 148 9.97 -7.24 3.68
C PRO A 148 9.26 -6.44 2.57
N ARG A 149 9.65 -6.67 1.31
CA ARG A 149 9.06 -6.02 0.13
C ARG A 149 8.73 -7.06 -0.93
N TRP A 150 7.51 -7.02 -1.48
CA TRP A 150 7.18 -7.85 -2.63
C TRP A 150 8.09 -7.53 -3.82
N ASP A 151 8.49 -8.55 -4.56
CA ASP A 151 9.05 -8.33 -5.88
C ASP A 151 7.96 -7.75 -6.80
N PRO A 152 8.26 -6.71 -7.61
CA PRO A 152 7.26 -6.08 -8.47
C PRO A 152 6.77 -6.97 -9.62
N SER A 153 7.48 -8.06 -9.92
CA SER A 153 7.24 -8.93 -11.07
C SER A 153 7.01 -10.40 -10.71
N ASP A 154 7.62 -10.90 -9.63
CA ASP A 154 7.46 -12.27 -9.15
C ASP A 154 6.54 -12.34 -7.92
N ALA A 155 5.32 -12.82 -8.14
CA ALA A 155 4.29 -12.96 -7.11
C ALA A 155 4.69 -13.88 -5.93
N ASN A 156 5.71 -14.72 -6.11
CA ASN A 156 6.18 -15.67 -5.10
C ASN A 156 7.49 -15.24 -4.42
N LEU A 157 8.03 -14.07 -4.74
CA LEU A 157 9.31 -13.61 -4.21
C LEU A 157 9.12 -12.41 -3.29
N ILE A 158 9.75 -12.47 -2.13
CA ILE A 158 9.84 -11.34 -1.21
C ILE A 158 11.30 -11.03 -0.92
N TRP A 159 11.62 -9.74 -0.94
CA TRP A 159 12.91 -9.19 -0.54
C TRP A 159 12.87 -8.85 0.94
N GLY A 160 14.00 -8.90 1.61
CA GLY A 160 14.11 -8.45 2.99
C GLY A 160 15.57 -8.22 3.41
N LEU A 161 15.73 -7.66 4.60
CA LEU A 161 17.01 -7.44 5.24
C LEU A 161 17.17 -8.42 6.41
N ARG A 162 18.35 -9.00 6.55
CA ARG A 162 18.73 -9.76 7.75
C ARG A 162 20.18 -9.47 8.08
N ASP A 163 20.44 -8.96 9.29
CA ASP A 163 21.76 -8.51 9.71
C ASP A 163 22.38 -7.55 8.67
N PHE A 164 23.49 -7.95 8.06
CA PHE A 164 24.18 -7.23 6.98
C PHE A 164 23.99 -7.91 5.62
N GLN A 165 22.81 -8.47 5.38
CA GLN A 165 22.47 -9.17 4.15
C GLN A 165 21.18 -8.64 3.53
N ILE A 166 21.17 -8.62 2.20
CA ILE A 166 19.93 -8.58 1.40
C ILE A 166 19.60 -10.00 1.03
N VAL A 167 18.39 -10.44 1.37
CA VAL A 167 17.89 -11.79 1.07
C VAL A 167 16.63 -11.72 0.23
N THR A 168 16.42 -12.76 -0.57
CA THR A 168 15.12 -13.05 -1.16
C THR A 168 14.59 -14.36 -0.60
N ILE A 169 13.28 -14.45 -0.42
CA ILE A 169 12.59 -15.65 0.06
C ILE A 169 11.49 -15.98 -0.94
N ASN A 170 11.51 -17.20 -1.47
CA ASN A 170 10.36 -17.73 -2.19
C ASN A 170 9.27 -18.08 -1.17
N VAL A 171 8.14 -17.36 -1.18
CA VAL A 171 7.15 -17.43 -0.10
C VAL A 171 6.44 -18.78 -0.03
N GLN A 172 6.29 -19.47 -1.17
CA GLN A 172 5.67 -20.79 -1.25
C GLN A 172 6.56 -21.87 -0.66
N THR A 173 7.81 -21.94 -1.10
CA THR A 173 8.75 -23.00 -0.73
C THR A 173 9.51 -22.70 0.56
N GLY A 174 9.66 -21.41 0.90
CA GLY A 174 10.51 -20.94 1.98
C GLY A 174 11.99 -20.94 1.65
N VAL A 175 12.36 -21.24 0.40
CA VAL A 175 13.77 -21.19 -0.03
C VAL A 175 14.24 -19.76 0.04
N GLU A 176 15.33 -19.55 0.76
CA GLU A 176 15.99 -18.27 0.91
C GLU A 176 17.27 -18.22 0.07
N THR A 177 17.56 -17.07 -0.52
CA THR A 177 18.78 -16.79 -1.26
C THR A 177 19.39 -15.49 -0.77
N VAL A 178 20.67 -15.54 -0.37
CA VAL A 178 21.44 -14.33 -0.08
C VAL A 178 21.81 -13.66 -1.40
N VAL A 179 21.29 -12.46 -1.62
CA VAL A 179 21.58 -11.65 -2.82
C VAL A 179 22.88 -10.87 -2.64
N LYS A 180 23.08 -10.32 -1.44
CA LYS A 180 24.30 -9.58 -1.08
C LYS A 180 24.60 -9.80 0.39
N ASP A 181 25.84 -10.16 0.68
CA ASP A 181 26.40 -10.16 2.03
C ASP A 181 27.41 -9.02 2.14
N PHE A 182 27.11 -8.02 2.95
CA PHE A 182 27.98 -6.86 3.15
C PHE A 182 29.18 -7.16 4.06
N THR A 183 29.17 -8.26 4.81
CA THR A 183 30.34 -8.70 5.61
C THR A 183 31.49 -9.22 4.74
N GLN A 184 31.18 -9.61 3.50
CA GLN A 184 32.16 -10.07 2.51
C GLN A 184 32.60 -8.94 1.57
N ASP A 185 32.03 -7.75 1.72
CA ASP A 185 32.37 -6.60 0.89
C ASP A 185 33.61 -5.89 1.46
N SER A 186 34.73 -5.89 0.74
CA SER A 186 35.98 -5.32 1.24
C SER A 186 35.92 -3.82 1.55
N THR A 187 34.95 -3.09 0.99
CA THR A 187 34.77 -1.66 1.24
C THR A 187 33.86 -1.40 2.44
N ILE A 188 32.81 -2.21 2.60
CA ILE A 188 31.83 -2.02 3.67
C ILE A 188 32.21 -2.76 4.95
N ALA A 189 32.71 -4.00 4.86
CA ALA A 189 33.03 -4.85 6.01
C ALA A 189 33.92 -4.18 7.08
N PRO A 190 34.91 -3.33 6.75
CA PRO A 190 35.74 -2.68 7.77
C PRO A 190 35.01 -1.68 8.69
N ILE A 191 33.77 -1.30 8.37
CA ILE A 191 32.99 -0.30 9.12
C ILE A 191 31.66 -0.86 9.70
N LEU A 192 31.44 -2.17 9.60
CA LEU A 192 30.32 -2.89 10.22
C LEU A 192 30.69 -3.31 11.65
#